data_AF-A0A397USD9-F1
#
_entry.id   AF-A0A397USD9-F1
#
_cell.length_a   1.000
_cell.length_b   1.000
_cell.length_c   1.000
_cell.angle_alpha   90.00
_cell.angle_beta   90.00
_cell.angle_gamma   90.00
#
_symmetry.space_group_name_H-M   'P 1'
#
loop_
_entity.id
_entity.type
_entity.pdbx_description
1 polymer ?
#
loop_
_entity_poly.entity_id
_entity_poly.type
_entity_poly.pdbx_seq_one_letter_code
_entity_poly.pdbx_strand_id
1 'polypeptide(L)'
;MEQEIFSHMSQLFNSTMEQGIFDHLNNGQKTTTKHIFFQNSNGQPNLSGDTLNVYDYITNTKQMKGQLDLAPFPNLGKITFDCNIRFNILESINISKNDKLSRILISGNNQNFFEKNIFTLLIKETQLNRVILSYNKYKPNGWIKTTKHLREQAIIPYFLVEDNKLESEVASLKDSLAQREQTIAKQDRIIVDLNKKAKQAPTLNQFQELNNIALGRIDLDFEKLKQEIKRLKLKDFNPYFREQKSNFEKLKSAAKNQATDSLVGILDLFLQTNRQIIESENGDSNSFVKGQLQGQLTTCQTLLQTKFTQEELQILLSKQKELMKLEDQSVILQ
;
A
#
# COMPACT_ATOMS: atom_id res chain seq x y z
N MET A 1 31.57 -12.74 11.89
CA MET A 1 31.02 -13.64 10.85
C MET A 1 29.79 -13.05 10.16
N GLU A 2 28.67 -12.77 10.83
CA GLU A 2 27.49 -12.16 10.17
C GLU A 2 27.70 -10.70 9.72
N GLN A 3 28.47 -9.90 10.48
CA GLN A 3 28.82 -8.53 10.09
C GLN A 3 29.82 -8.44 8.92
N GLU A 4 30.65 -9.46 8.72
CA GLU A 4 31.58 -9.53 7.58
C GLU A 4 30.85 -9.88 6.28
N ILE A 5 29.81 -10.71 6.35
CA ILE A 5 28.94 -11.03 5.20
C ILE A 5 28.17 -9.78 4.76
N PHE A 6 27.64 -8.99 5.69
CA PHE A 6 26.97 -7.73 5.37
C PHE A 6 27.93 -6.67 4.80
N SER A 7 29.17 -6.61 5.30
CA SER A 7 30.19 -5.69 4.78
C SER A 7 30.67 -6.07 3.38
N HIS A 8 30.84 -7.37 3.09
CA HIS A 8 31.15 -7.86 1.74
C HIS A 8 29.99 -7.63 0.75
N MET A 9 28.74 -7.82 1.18
CA MET A 9 27.56 -7.53 0.36
C MET A 9 27.43 -6.02 0.07
N SER A 10 27.72 -5.15 1.05
CA SER A 10 27.69 -3.69 0.85
C SER A 10 28.81 -3.17 -0.07
N GLN A 11 29.94 -3.89 -0.19
CA GLN A 11 31.00 -3.56 -1.15
C GLN A 11 30.66 -3.99 -2.58
N LEU A 12 29.89 -5.07 -2.76
CA LEU A 12 29.35 -5.49 -4.07
C LEU A 12 28.35 -4.48 -4.67
N PHE A 13 27.67 -3.69 -3.83
CA PHE A 13 26.71 -2.67 -4.30
C PHE A 13 27.33 -1.30 -4.62
N ASN A 14 28.62 -1.08 -4.32
CA ASN A 14 29.31 0.20 -4.52
C ASN A 14 30.43 0.13 -5.57
N SER A 15 30.50 -0.92 -6.40
CA SER A 15 31.39 -0.91 -7.56
C SER A 15 30.84 0.07 -8.61
N THR A 16 31.59 1.13 -8.86
CA THR A 16 31.41 2.15 -9.90
C THR A 16 30.67 1.62 -11.14
N MET A 17 29.44 2.10 -11.35
CA MET A 17 28.64 1.86 -12.55
C MET A 17 29.40 2.38 -13.78
N GLU A 18 29.97 1.49 -14.59
CA GLU A 18 30.42 1.87 -15.94
C GLU A 18 29.19 1.94 -16.86
N GLN A 19 28.44 3.04 -16.78
CA GLN A 19 27.31 3.36 -17.67
C GLN A 19 27.71 3.61 -19.15
N GLY A 20 29.01 3.52 -19.48
CA GLY A 20 29.58 4.01 -20.74
C GLY A 20 29.08 3.37 -22.03
N ILE A 21 28.63 2.10 -22.01
CA ILE A 21 28.35 1.39 -23.25
C ILE A 21 27.10 1.88 -23.98
N PHE A 22 26.14 2.48 -23.26
CA PHE A 22 24.89 2.99 -23.83
C PHE A 22 24.84 4.51 -23.93
N ASP A 23 25.93 5.21 -23.61
CA ASP A 23 25.95 6.68 -23.58
C ASP A 23 25.83 7.32 -24.96
N HIS A 24 26.27 6.62 -25.99
CA HIS A 24 26.09 7.05 -27.37
C HIS A 24 24.63 6.99 -27.86
N LEU A 25 23.73 6.33 -27.12
CA LEU A 25 22.31 6.26 -27.45
C LEU A 25 21.55 7.42 -26.83
N ASN A 26 20.74 8.10 -27.64
CA ASN A 26 19.82 9.12 -27.14
C ASN A 26 18.60 8.50 -26.43
N ASN A 27 17.85 9.32 -25.69
CA ASN A 27 16.67 8.86 -24.94
C ASN A 27 15.58 8.24 -25.84
N GLY A 28 15.41 8.75 -27.05
CA GLY A 28 14.48 8.17 -28.03
C GLY A 28 14.87 6.75 -28.41
N GLN A 29 16.13 6.52 -28.73
CA GLN A 29 16.67 5.19 -29.05
C GLN A 29 16.57 4.22 -27.86
N LYS A 30 16.91 4.69 -26.66
CA LYS A 30 16.79 3.91 -25.42
C LYS A 30 15.34 3.50 -25.15
N THR A 31 14.39 4.40 -25.34
CA THR A 31 12.96 4.11 -25.13
C THR A 31 12.33 3.27 -26.24
N THR A 32 12.78 3.36 -27.49
CA THR A 32 12.23 2.53 -28.58
C THR A 32 12.80 1.12 -28.64
N THR A 33 13.95 0.89 -28.01
CA THR A 33 14.60 -0.43 -27.95
C THR A 33 13.70 -1.44 -27.22
N LYS A 34 13.34 -2.51 -27.92
CA LYS A 34 12.54 -3.64 -27.40
C LYS A 34 13.34 -4.93 -27.32
N HIS A 35 14.46 -5.02 -28.03
CA HIS A 35 15.31 -6.19 -28.06
C HIS A 35 16.78 -5.79 -27.93
N ILE A 36 17.51 -6.39 -26.99
CA ILE A 36 18.98 -6.31 -26.95
C ILE A 36 19.55 -7.65 -27.44
N PHE A 37 20.41 -7.60 -28.44
CA PHE A 37 21.07 -8.75 -29.04
C PHE A 37 22.57 -8.64 -28.81
N PHE A 38 23.08 -9.37 -27.83
CA PHE A 38 24.51 -9.54 -27.66
C PHE A 38 25.02 -10.52 -28.71
N GLN A 39 26.15 -10.22 -29.36
CA GLN A 39 26.74 -11.06 -30.40
C GLN A 39 28.26 -11.00 -30.47
N ASN A 40 28.87 -12.09 -30.93
CA ASN A 40 30.32 -12.15 -31.11
C ASN A 40 30.71 -11.59 -32.49
N SER A 41 30.91 -10.29 -32.58
CA SER A 41 31.44 -9.63 -33.79
C SER A 41 32.20 -8.35 -33.40
N ASN A 42 32.86 -7.74 -34.39
CA ASN A 42 33.65 -6.52 -34.24
C ASN A 42 32.77 -5.33 -34.65
N GLY A 43 32.41 -4.48 -33.69
CA GLY A 43 31.61 -3.30 -33.98
C GLY A 43 31.26 -2.50 -32.73
N GLN A 44 30.93 -1.23 -32.91
CA GLN A 44 30.27 -0.46 -31.85
C GLN A 44 28.81 -0.88 -31.74
N PRO A 45 28.19 -0.81 -30.54
CA PRO A 45 26.78 -1.10 -30.41
C PRO A 45 25.98 -0.27 -31.40
N ASN A 46 25.02 -0.90 -32.09
CA ASN A 46 24.23 -0.23 -33.10
C ASN A 46 22.75 -0.59 -32.95
N LEU A 47 21.90 0.39 -33.24
CA LEU A 47 20.46 0.20 -33.24
C LEU A 47 19.99 -0.08 -34.66
N SER A 48 19.36 -1.24 -34.86
CA SER A 48 18.70 -1.62 -36.11
C SER A 48 17.21 -1.82 -35.83
N GLY A 49 16.40 -0.81 -36.16
CA GLY A 49 14.98 -0.80 -35.79
C GLY A 49 14.80 -0.67 -34.28
N ASP A 50 14.12 -1.63 -33.66
CA ASP A 50 13.93 -1.72 -32.20
C ASP A 50 14.93 -2.67 -31.52
N THR A 51 15.93 -3.15 -32.28
CA THR A 51 16.94 -4.10 -31.81
C THR A 51 18.29 -3.41 -31.65
N LEU A 52 18.79 -3.37 -30.42
CA LEU A 52 20.14 -2.90 -30.08
C LEU A 52 21.10 -4.09 -30.15
N ASN A 53 21.99 -4.08 -31.12
CA ASN A 53 23.06 -5.05 -31.20
C ASN A 53 24.24 -4.59 -30.34
N VAL A 54 24.76 -5.50 -29.53
CA VAL A 54 25.90 -5.26 -28.64
C VAL A 54 26.98 -6.29 -28.95
N TYR A 55 28.19 -5.81 -29.23
CA TYR A 55 29.23 -6.62 -29.85
C TYR A 55 30.35 -6.97 -28.87
N ASP A 56 30.62 -8.27 -28.71
CA ASP A 56 31.51 -8.81 -27.67
C ASP A 56 33.00 -8.42 -27.84
N TYR A 57 33.45 -8.18 -29.07
CA TYR A 57 34.88 -7.97 -29.34
C TYR A 57 35.40 -6.63 -28.79
N ILE A 58 34.57 -5.60 -28.75
CA ILE A 58 34.92 -4.31 -28.13
C ILE A 58 34.74 -4.39 -26.60
N THR A 59 33.83 -5.24 -26.11
CA THR A 59 33.54 -5.37 -24.67
C THR A 59 34.56 -6.23 -23.92
N ASN A 60 35.37 -7.03 -24.63
CA ASN A 60 36.51 -7.76 -24.07
C ASN A 60 37.66 -6.86 -23.57
N THR A 61 37.60 -5.53 -23.74
CA THR A 61 38.74 -4.65 -23.43
C THR A 61 38.55 -3.59 -22.34
N LYS A 62 37.38 -3.51 -21.67
CA LYS A 62 37.13 -2.84 -20.36
C LYS A 62 35.65 -2.54 -20.10
N GLN A 63 34.86 -2.31 -21.15
CA GLN A 63 33.56 -1.61 -21.08
C GLN A 63 32.37 -2.39 -20.49
N MET A 64 32.51 -3.70 -20.23
CA MET A 64 31.46 -4.51 -19.59
C MET A 64 32.00 -5.18 -18.32
N LYS A 65 32.73 -4.43 -17.51
CA LYS A 65 33.16 -4.89 -16.19
C LYS A 65 32.09 -4.62 -15.15
N GLY A 66 31.91 -5.53 -14.20
CA GLY A 66 31.02 -5.31 -13.05
C GLY A 66 29.55 -5.50 -13.40
N GLN A 67 28.72 -4.50 -13.09
CA GLN A 67 27.26 -4.57 -13.29
C GLN A 67 26.82 -3.85 -14.57
N LEU A 68 26.14 -4.58 -15.47
CA LEU A 68 25.46 -4.01 -16.62
C LEU A 68 24.01 -3.64 -16.25
N ASP A 69 23.69 -2.34 -16.25
CA ASP A 69 22.34 -1.87 -15.97
C ASP A 69 21.50 -1.70 -17.25
N LEU A 70 20.38 -2.41 -17.33
CA LEU A 70 19.43 -2.33 -18.44
C LEU A 70 18.23 -1.42 -18.13
N ALA A 71 18.19 -0.75 -16.97
CA ALA A 71 17.17 0.24 -16.64
C ALA A 71 16.93 1.34 -17.69
N PRO A 72 17.93 1.81 -18.47
CA PRO A 72 17.70 2.78 -19.53
C PRO A 72 16.73 2.34 -20.64
N PHE A 73 16.40 1.04 -20.73
CA PHE A 73 15.54 0.48 -21.78
C PHE A 73 14.16 0.05 -21.24
N PRO A 74 13.24 0.99 -20.94
CA PRO A 74 11.98 0.69 -20.25
C PRO A 74 11.03 -0.21 -21.07
N ASN A 75 11.21 -0.27 -22.40
CA ASN A 75 10.40 -1.08 -23.30
C ASN A 75 11.06 -2.42 -23.70
N LEU A 76 12.18 -2.77 -23.06
CA LEU A 76 12.89 -4.01 -23.33
C LEU A 76 11.99 -5.22 -23.07
N GLY A 77 11.63 -5.92 -24.13
CA GLY A 77 10.80 -7.13 -24.11
C GLY A 77 11.61 -8.42 -24.22
N LYS A 78 12.79 -8.36 -24.84
CA LYS A 78 13.61 -9.53 -25.17
C LYS A 78 15.11 -9.25 -25.02
N ILE A 79 15.84 -10.21 -24.48
CA ILE A 79 17.30 -10.25 -24.53
C ILE A 79 17.73 -11.49 -25.33
N THR A 80 18.75 -11.37 -26.16
CA THR A 80 19.36 -12.51 -26.83
C THR A 80 20.86 -12.50 -26.67
N PHE A 81 21.40 -13.65 -26.32
CA PHE A 81 22.82 -13.92 -26.29
C PHE A 81 23.15 -14.91 -27.40
N ASP A 82 24.02 -14.50 -28.32
CA ASP A 82 24.69 -15.44 -29.21
C ASP A 82 25.60 -16.40 -28.42
N CYS A 83 25.64 -17.67 -28.81
CA CYS A 83 26.32 -18.72 -28.05
C CYS A 83 27.84 -18.57 -27.98
N ASN A 84 28.41 -17.77 -28.88
CA ASN A 84 29.86 -17.59 -28.98
C ASN A 84 30.40 -16.44 -28.11
N ILE A 85 29.53 -15.76 -27.37
CA ILE A 85 29.87 -14.64 -26.51
C ILE A 85 30.61 -15.10 -25.26
N ARG A 86 31.56 -14.29 -24.81
CA ARG A 86 32.35 -14.50 -23.61
C ARG A 86 32.44 -13.24 -22.77
N PHE A 87 31.55 -13.12 -21.80
CA PHE A 87 31.63 -12.14 -20.74
C PHE A 87 32.66 -12.57 -19.68
N ASN A 88 33.93 -12.29 -19.94
CA ASN A 88 35.02 -12.68 -19.03
C ASN A 88 35.07 -11.85 -17.73
N ILE A 89 34.42 -10.69 -17.71
CA ILE A 89 34.53 -9.68 -16.63
C ILE A 89 33.18 -9.11 -16.15
N LEU A 90 32.07 -9.61 -16.69
CA LEU A 90 30.73 -9.18 -16.30
C LEU A 90 30.28 -9.94 -15.06
N GLU A 91 30.04 -9.24 -13.97
CA GLU A 91 29.63 -9.84 -12.70
C GLU A 91 28.11 -10.00 -12.65
N SER A 92 27.36 -9.01 -13.13
CA SER A 92 25.91 -9.05 -13.11
C SER A 92 25.22 -8.26 -14.23
N ILE A 93 23.98 -8.64 -14.53
CA ILE A 93 23.07 -7.88 -15.41
C ILE A 93 21.84 -7.50 -14.61
N ASN A 94 21.61 -6.21 -14.43
CA ASN A 94 20.44 -5.69 -13.76
C ASN A 94 19.27 -5.53 -14.72
N ILE A 95 18.25 -6.37 -14.53
CA ILE A 95 16.98 -6.34 -15.27
C ILE A 95 15.80 -5.92 -14.40
N SER A 96 16.04 -5.54 -13.14
CA SER A 96 15.00 -5.24 -12.14
C SER A 96 14.05 -4.10 -12.53
N LYS A 97 14.45 -3.20 -13.44
CA LYS A 97 13.62 -2.08 -13.92
C LYS A 97 12.95 -2.35 -15.27
N ASN A 98 13.17 -3.52 -15.89
CA ASN A 98 12.62 -3.86 -17.20
C ASN A 98 11.29 -4.61 -17.06
N ASP A 99 10.23 -3.88 -16.72
CA ASP A 99 8.90 -4.44 -16.46
C ASP A 99 8.21 -5.03 -17.70
N LYS A 100 8.75 -4.84 -18.91
CA LYS A 100 8.24 -5.48 -20.13
C LYS A 100 9.03 -6.73 -20.54
N LEU A 101 10.15 -7.02 -19.88
CA LEU A 101 10.98 -8.15 -20.23
C LEU A 101 10.20 -9.45 -19.99
N SER A 102 10.10 -10.25 -21.05
CA SER A 102 9.36 -11.52 -21.04
C SER A 102 10.20 -12.69 -21.54
N ARG A 103 11.32 -12.44 -22.23
CA ARG A 103 12.12 -13.51 -22.82
C ARG A 103 13.62 -13.22 -22.77
N ILE A 104 14.39 -14.23 -22.35
CA ILE A 104 15.84 -14.32 -22.54
C ILE A 104 16.08 -15.51 -23.48
N LEU A 105 16.83 -15.29 -24.55
CA LEU A 105 17.15 -16.31 -25.54
C LEU A 105 18.67 -16.51 -25.58
N ILE A 106 19.11 -17.75 -25.59
CA ILE A 106 20.50 -18.11 -25.92
C ILE A 106 20.45 -18.82 -27.27
N SER A 107 20.92 -18.14 -28.32
CA SER A 107 20.91 -18.67 -29.69
C SER A 107 22.16 -19.50 -29.95
N GLY A 108 22.03 -20.59 -30.73
CA GLY A 108 23.16 -21.44 -31.12
C GLY A 108 23.47 -22.58 -30.15
N ASN A 109 24.72 -23.06 -30.16
CA ASN A 109 25.21 -24.15 -29.30
C ASN A 109 25.64 -23.59 -27.94
N ASN A 110 24.75 -23.71 -26.96
CA ASN A 110 24.86 -23.06 -25.66
C ASN A 110 25.79 -23.76 -24.63
N GLN A 111 26.42 -24.90 -24.94
CA GLN A 111 27.31 -25.58 -23.97
C GLN A 111 28.42 -24.62 -23.54
N ASN A 112 29.01 -23.94 -24.54
CA ASN A 112 30.03 -22.93 -24.30
C ASN A 112 29.51 -21.68 -23.58
N PHE A 113 28.22 -21.34 -23.72
CA PHE A 113 27.69 -20.13 -23.12
C PHE A 113 27.70 -20.22 -21.60
N PHE A 114 27.13 -21.29 -21.03
CA PHE A 114 27.05 -21.43 -19.58
C PHE A 114 28.38 -21.75 -18.91
N GLU A 115 29.29 -22.42 -19.62
CA GLU A 115 30.65 -22.67 -19.12
C GLU A 115 31.52 -21.41 -19.09
N LYS A 116 31.31 -20.49 -20.04
CA LYS A 116 32.18 -19.31 -20.23
C LYS A 116 31.62 -18.01 -19.68
N ASN A 117 30.37 -18.00 -19.25
CA ASN A 117 29.70 -16.80 -18.76
C ASN A 117 29.16 -17.07 -17.34
N ILE A 118 29.83 -16.49 -16.35
CA ILE A 118 29.47 -16.60 -14.93
C ILE A 118 29.03 -15.21 -14.45
N PHE A 119 27.87 -14.76 -14.95
CA PHE A 119 27.23 -13.53 -14.45
C PHE A 119 25.95 -13.88 -13.71
N THR A 120 25.55 -12.98 -12.81
CA THR A 120 24.30 -13.10 -12.06
C THR A 120 23.25 -12.12 -12.56
N LEU A 121 21.98 -12.53 -12.62
CA LEU A 121 20.89 -11.60 -12.90
C LEU A 121 20.45 -10.88 -11.62
N LEU A 122 20.38 -9.55 -11.61
CA LEU A 122 19.68 -8.81 -10.59
C LEU A 122 18.24 -8.60 -11.06
N ILE A 123 17.29 -9.24 -10.36
CA ILE A 123 15.92 -9.40 -10.85
C ILE A 123 14.92 -9.20 -9.70
N LYS A 124 13.71 -8.72 -10.01
CA LYS A 124 12.60 -8.70 -9.06
C LYS A 124 11.91 -10.05 -8.98
N GLU A 125 11.32 -10.36 -7.84
CA GLU A 125 10.56 -11.61 -7.66
C GLU A 125 9.42 -11.73 -8.67
N THR A 126 8.71 -10.63 -8.95
CA THR A 126 7.62 -10.58 -9.94
C THR A 126 8.04 -10.99 -11.35
N GLN A 127 9.32 -10.78 -11.71
CA GLN A 127 9.84 -11.10 -13.03
C GLN A 127 10.24 -12.57 -13.17
N LEU A 128 10.52 -13.30 -12.07
CA LEU A 128 10.93 -14.72 -12.10
C LEU A 128 9.90 -15.63 -12.75
N ASN A 129 8.61 -15.36 -12.50
CA ASN A 129 7.51 -16.13 -13.07
C ASN A 129 7.17 -15.70 -14.49
N ARG A 130 7.54 -14.47 -14.89
CA ARG A 130 7.19 -13.91 -16.20
C ARG A 130 8.25 -14.17 -17.27
N VAL A 131 9.51 -14.05 -16.91
CA VAL A 131 10.62 -14.14 -17.87
C VAL A 131 10.88 -15.60 -18.21
N ILE A 132 10.82 -15.89 -19.51
CA ILE A 132 11.06 -17.20 -20.07
C ILE A 132 12.49 -17.26 -20.62
N LEU A 133 13.27 -18.25 -20.18
CA LEU A 133 14.57 -18.58 -20.74
C LEU A 133 14.43 -19.67 -21.82
N SER A 134 14.85 -19.36 -23.03
CA SER A 134 14.91 -20.29 -24.16
C SER A 134 16.35 -20.58 -24.56
N TYR A 135 16.72 -21.85 -24.71
CA TYR A 135 18.07 -22.29 -25.09
C TYR A 135 18.04 -23.67 -25.76
N ASN A 136 19.06 -24.04 -26.54
CA ASN A 136 19.15 -25.37 -27.13
C ASN A 136 19.89 -26.33 -26.20
N LYS A 137 19.29 -27.43 -25.76
CA LYS A 137 19.99 -28.44 -24.94
C LYS A 137 20.48 -29.59 -25.82
N TYR A 138 21.74 -30.00 -25.66
CA TYR A 138 22.25 -31.21 -26.31
C TYR A 138 21.61 -32.46 -25.68
N LYS A 139 21.14 -33.37 -26.53
CA LYS A 139 20.76 -34.74 -26.18
C LYS A 139 21.49 -35.71 -27.14
N PRO A 140 21.59 -37.01 -26.82
CA PRO A 140 22.22 -38.00 -27.70
C PRO A 140 21.72 -37.98 -29.16
N ASN A 141 20.46 -37.58 -29.38
CA ASN A 141 19.82 -37.54 -30.70
C ASN A 141 19.83 -36.14 -31.36
N GLY A 142 20.65 -35.21 -30.85
CA GLY A 142 20.78 -33.84 -31.38
C GLY A 142 20.32 -32.74 -30.41
N TRP A 143 20.20 -31.53 -30.96
CA TRP A 143 19.85 -30.32 -30.21
C TRP A 143 18.34 -30.16 -30.09
N ILE A 144 17.85 -29.97 -28.85
CA ILE A 144 16.43 -29.73 -28.59
C ILE A 144 16.25 -28.34 -27.98
N LYS A 145 15.43 -27.52 -28.63
CA LYS A 145 15.01 -26.23 -28.08
C LYS A 145 14.24 -26.45 -26.78
N THR A 146 14.80 -25.93 -25.69
CA THR A 146 14.24 -25.97 -24.34
C THR A 146 13.76 -24.58 -23.97
N THR A 147 12.63 -24.50 -23.27
CA THR A 147 12.03 -23.25 -22.80
C THR A 147 11.53 -23.48 -21.38
N LYS A 148 11.94 -22.62 -20.45
CA LYS A 148 11.58 -22.70 -19.02
C LYS A 148 11.38 -21.31 -18.43
N HIS A 149 10.57 -21.18 -17.40
CA HIS A 149 10.56 -19.94 -16.61
C HIS A 149 11.89 -19.78 -15.87
N LEU A 150 12.32 -18.54 -15.60
CA LEU A 150 13.57 -18.29 -14.86
C LEU A 150 13.56 -18.94 -13.47
N ARG A 151 12.38 -19.06 -12.84
CA ARG A 151 12.21 -19.77 -11.55
C ARG A 151 12.44 -21.28 -11.63
N GLU A 152 12.23 -21.90 -12.80
CA GLU A 152 12.23 -23.35 -13.02
C GLU A 152 13.59 -23.89 -13.52
N GLN A 153 14.60 -23.03 -13.56
CA GLN A 153 15.93 -23.33 -14.07
C GLN A 153 17.01 -22.90 -13.07
N ALA A 154 18.10 -23.66 -13.03
CA ALA A 154 19.27 -23.41 -12.18
C ALA A 154 20.52 -23.05 -12.99
N ILE A 155 20.33 -22.59 -14.23
CA ILE A 155 21.39 -22.44 -15.22
C ILE A 155 21.96 -21.02 -15.21
N ILE A 156 21.12 -20.00 -15.04
CA ILE A 156 21.56 -18.62 -14.82
C ILE A 156 21.29 -18.26 -13.35
N PRO A 157 22.33 -17.95 -12.56
CA PRO A 157 22.16 -17.51 -11.18
C PRO A 157 21.48 -16.14 -11.14
N TYR A 158 20.74 -15.88 -10.06
CA TYR A 158 20.08 -14.59 -9.86
C TYR A 158 20.07 -14.18 -8.39
N PHE A 159 20.07 -12.86 -8.15
CA PHE A 159 19.79 -12.25 -6.85
C PHE A 159 18.50 -11.44 -6.93
N LEU A 160 17.69 -11.54 -5.88
CA LEU A 160 16.49 -10.76 -5.74
C LEU A 160 16.85 -9.33 -5.33
N VAL A 161 16.41 -8.37 -6.13
CA VAL A 161 16.41 -6.95 -5.75
C VAL A 161 15.07 -6.68 -5.07
N GLU A 162 15.10 -6.17 -3.84
CA GLU A 162 13.88 -5.79 -3.12
C GLU A 162 13.04 -4.84 -3.97
N ASP A 163 11.75 -5.13 -4.08
CA ASP A 163 10.82 -4.26 -4.77
C ASP A 163 10.80 -2.90 -4.05
N ASN A 164 11.03 -1.81 -4.80
CA ASN A 164 10.93 -0.40 -4.40
C ASN A 164 9.60 0.00 -3.70
N LYS A 165 8.71 -0.96 -3.41
CA LYS A 165 7.53 -0.76 -2.57
C LYS A 165 7.93 -0.14 -1.23
N LEU A 166 9.02 -0.60 -0.61
CA LEU A 166 9.58 0.02 0.59
C LEU A 166 10.01 1.47 0.39
N GLU A 167 10.68 1.82 -0.73
CA GLU A 167 11.06 3.21 -1.00
C GLU A 167 9.85 4.12 -1.21
N SER A 168 8.82 3.65 -1.92
CA SER A 168 7.58 4.40 -2.11
C SER A 168 6.78 4.58 -0.81
N GLU A 169 6.81 3.57 0.06
CA GLU A 169 6.17 3.61 1.37
C GLU A 169 6.92 4.55 2.32
N VAL A 170 8.25 4.53 2.30
CA VAL A 170 9.08 5.48 3.05
C VAL A 170 8.88 6.92 2.57
N ALA A 171 8.76 7.15 1.25
CA ALA A 171 8.46 8.48 0.70
C ALA A 171 7.08 8.97 1.16
N SER A 172 6.06 8.12 1.06
CA SER A 172 4.70 8.40 1.53
C SER A 172 4.66 8.71 3.04
N LEU A 173 5.39 7.94 3.85
CA LEU A 173 5.49 8.16 5.29
C LEU A 173 6.18 9.49 5.63
N LYS A 174 7.21 9.88 4.88
CA LYS A 174 7.86 11.19 5.06
C LYS A 174 6.91 12.35 4.76
N ASP A 175 6.15 12.26 3.67
CA ASP A 175 5.17 13.28 3.32
C ASP A 175 4.06 13.38 4.38
N SER A 176 3.60 12.24 4.90
CA SER A 176 2.61 12.18 5.97
C SER A 176 3.13 12.80 7.28
N LEU A 177 4.40 12.57 7.63
CA LEU A 177 5.04 13.17 8.79
C LEU A 177 5.13 14.69 8.65
N ALA A 178 5.58 15.20 7.51
CA ALA A 178 5.67 16.65 7.25
C ALA A 178 4.30 17.35 7.38
N GLN A 179 3.22 16.72 6.89
CA GLN A 179 1.86 17.24 7.05
C GLN A 179 1.39 17.25 8.51
N ARG A 180 1.71 16.21 9.28
CA ARG A 180 1.40 16.15 10.72
C ARG A 180 2.14 17.25 11.49
N GLU A 181 3.43 17.45 11.25
CA GLU A 181 4.21 18.51 11.87
C GLU A 181 3.63 19.90 11.59
N GLN A 182 3.19 20.15 10.35
CA GLN A 182 2.54 21.41 9.99
C GLN A 182 1.21 21.61 10.74
N THR A 183 0.44 20.53 10.94
CA THR A 183 -0.83 20.56 11.67
C THR A 183 -0.62 20.80 13.17
N ILE A 184 0.39 20.17 13.78
CA ILE A 184 0.78 20.39 15.18
C ILE A 184 1.17 21.85 15.37
N ALA A 185 2.05 22.39 14.51
CA ALA A 185 2.46 23.80 14.59
C ALA A 185 1.27 24.77 14.46
N LYS A 186 0.25 24.42 13.66
CA LYS A 186 -0.99 25.22 13.56
C LYS A 186 -1.84 25.11 14.82
N GLN A 187 -1.99 23.91 15.39
CA GLN A 187 -2.73 23.69 16.63
C GLN A 187 -2.06 24.39 17.81
N ASP A 188 -0.74 24.36 17.92
CA ASP A 188 0.00 25.07 18.97
C ASP A 188 -0.24 26.58 18.93
N ARG A 189 -0.26 27.17 17.73
CA ARG A 189 -0.61 28.59 17.56
C ARG A 189 -2.03 28.90 18.04
N ILE A 190 -2.98 28.00 17.75
CA ILE A 190 -4.37 28.15 18.21
C ILE A 190 -4.43 28.04 19.74
N ILE A 191 -3.73 27.08 20.34
CA ILE A 191 -3.68 26.92 21.80
C ILE A 191 -3.10 28.16 22.47
N VAL A 192 -2.01 28.72 21.93
CA VAL A 192 -1.41 29.95 22.44
C VAL A 192 -2.39 31.13 22.34
N ASP A 193 -3.09 31.29 21.22
CA ASP A 193 -4.09 32.35 21.03
C ASP A 193 -5.29 32.19 21.97
N LEU A 194 -5.81 30.96 22.11
CA LEU A 194 -6.89 30.63 23.05
C LEU A 194 -6.47 30.87 24.50
N ASN A 195 -5.25 30.49 24.89
CA ASN A 195 -4.73 30.76 26.22
C ASN A 195 -4.57 32.26 26.48
N LYS A 196 -4.15 33.04 25.48
CA LYS A 196 -4.08 34.50 25.59
C LYS A 196 -5.48 35.10 25.77
N LYS A 197 -6.46 34.64 24.97
CA LYS A 197 -7.86 35.05 25.09
C LYS A 197 -8.47 34.64 26.43
N ALA A 198 -8.18 33.45 26.94
CA ALA A 198 -8.65 32.99 28.25
C ALA A 198 -8.07 33.83 29.40
N LYS A 199 -6.81 34.28 29.29
CA LYS A 199 -6.21 35.22 30.26
C LYS A 199 -6.79 36.63 30.18
N GLN A 200 -7.29 37.04 29.01
CA GLN A 200 -7.92 38.34 28.77
C GLN A 200 -9.44 38.32 28.98
N ALA A 201 -10.06 37.14 28.96
CA ALA A 201 -11.47 36.96 29.25
C ALA A 201 -11.72 37.38 30.71
N PRO A 202 -12.85 38.06 30.99
CA PRO A 202 -13.17 38.42 32.36
C PRO A 202 -13.18 37.16 33.21
N THR A 203 -12.40 37.17 34.29
CA THR A 203 -12.41 36.07 35.27
C THR A 203 -13.81 35.94 35.87
N LEU A 204 -14.14 34.76 36.42
CA LEU A 204 -15.43 34.53 37.11
C LEU A 204 -15.75 35.65 38.12
N ASN A 205 -14.73 36.18 38.80
CA ASN A 205 -14.83 37.31 39.72
C ASN A 205 -15.23 38.64 39.03
N GLN A 206 -14.71 38.92 37.83
CA GLN A 206 -15.08 40.12 37.07
C GLN A 206 -16.50 40.02 36.49
N PHE A 207 -16.93 38.81 36.11
CA PHE A 207 -18.33 38.54 35.77
C PHE A 207 -19.25 38.67 36.99
N GLN A 208 -18.82 38.19 38.16
CA GLN A 208 -19.55 38.36 39.41
C GLN A 208 -19.65 39.84 39.82
N GLU A 209 -18.60 40.64 39.67
CA GLU A 209 -18.67 42.09 39.89
C GLU A 209 -19.63 42.79 38.92
N LEU A 210 -19.54 42.51 37.62
CA LEU A 210 -20.47 43.03 36.62
C LEU A 210 -21.92 42.61 36.90
N ASN A 211 -22.13 41.37 37.33
CA ASN A 211 -23.43 40.85 37.72
C ASN A 211 -23.97 41.53 38.99
N ASN A 212 -23.10 41.76 39.97
CA ASN A 212 -23.44 42.50 41.20
C ASN A 212 -23.80 43.97 40.91
N ILE A 213 -23.16 44.59 39.90
CA ILE A 213 -23.46 45.94 39.44
C ILE A 213 -24.76 45.99 38.61
N ALA A 214 -24.95 45.04 37.69
CA ALA A 214 -26.07 45.06 36.74
C ALA A 214 -27.40 44.54 37.34
N LEU A 215 -27.34 43.58 38.25
CA LEU A 215 -28.53 42.93 38.83
C LEU A 215 -28.71 43.17 40.33
N GLY A 216 -27.79 43.91 40.98
CA GLY A 216 -27.93 44.36 42.37
C GLY A 216 -27.99 43.21 43.38
N ARG A 217 -26.81 42.71 43.83
CA ARG A 217 -26.65 41.68 44.90
C ARG A 217 -27.74 40.58 44.90
N ILE A 218 -28.12 40.09 43.74
CA ILE A 218 -28.87 38.84 43.65
C ILE A 218 -27.78 37.76 43.63
N ASP A 219 -27.71 36.95 44.68
CA ASP A 219 -26.89 35.74 44.69
C ASP A 219 -27.40 34.82 43.59
N LEU A 220 -26.83 34.98 42.40
CA LEU A 220 -27.06 34.12 41.26
C LEU A 220 -26.34 32.81 41.56
N ASP A 221 -27.12 31.87 42.07
CA ASP A 221 -26.69 30.49 42.27
C ASP A 221 -26.49 29.84 40.90
N PHE A 222 -25.27 29.98 40.37
CA PHE A 222 -24.87 29.42 39.09
C PHE A 222 -24.97 27.89 39.08
N GLU A 223 -24.84 27.22 40.23
CA GLU A 223 -25.07 25.78 40.32
C GLU A 223 -26.55 25.46 40.13
N LYS A 224 -27.45 26.25 40.72
CA LYS A 224 -28.90 26.13 40.47
C LYS A 224 -29.26 26.43 39.02
N LEU A 225 -28.66 27.44 38.40
CA LEU A 225 -28.85 27.74 36.97
C LEU A 225 -28.34 26.59 36.08
N LYS A 226 -27.17 26.04 36.39
CA LYS A 226 -26.58 24.91 35.67
C LYS A 226 -27.43 23.65 35.80
N GLN A 227 -27.95 23.37 36.99
CA GLN A 227 -28.90 22.29 37.23
C GLN A 227 -30.21 22.51 36.46
N GLU A 228 -30.73 23.73 36.42
CA GLU A 228 -31.96 24.04 35.69
C GLU A 228 -31.78 23.94 34.16
N ILE A 229 -30.64 24.39 33.63
CA ILE A 229 -30.27 24.19 32.22
C ILE A 229 -30.17 22.69 31.90
N LYS A 230 -29.56 21.89 32.77
CA LYS A 230 -29.47 20.42 32.61
C LYS A 230 -30.86 19.79 32.63
N ARG A 231 -31.72 20.20 33.57
CA ARG A 231 -33.11 19.76 33.69
C ARG A 231 -33.93 20.09 32.44
N LEU A 232 -33.81 21.31 31.91
CA LEU A 232 -34.50 21.74 30.69
C LEU A 232 -34.02 20.95 29.48
N LYS A 233 -32.70 20.77 29.31
CA LYS A 233 -32.14 19.93 28.24
C LYS A 233 -32.65 18.49 28.32
N LEU A 234 -32.68 17.89 29.51
CA LEU A 234 -33.25 16.54 29.71
C LEU A 234 -34.75 16.49 29.42
N LYS A 235 -35.50 17.53 29.77
CA LYS A 235 -36.95 17.61 29.53
C LYS A 235 -37.26 17.56 28.03
N ASP A 236 -36.46 18.23 27.21
CA ASP A 236 -36.66 18.27 25.76
C ASP A 236 -36.06 17.03 25.07
N PHE A 237 -34.94 16.52 25.59
CA PHE A 237 -34.25 15.35 25.04
C PHE A 237 -34.97 14.02 25.30
N ASN A 238 -35.49 13.81 26.51
CA ASN A 238 -36.05 12.52 26.94
C ASN A 238 -37.25 12.05 26.10
N PRO A 239 -38.23 12.90 25.74
CA PRO A 239 -39.34 12.50 24.87
C PRO A 239 -38.83 12.00 23.52
N TYR A 240 -37.91 12.74 22.90
CA TYR A 240 -37.32 12.38 21.61
C TYR A 240 -36.54 11.07 21.68
N PHE A 241 -35.70 10.88 22.70
CA PHE A 241 -34.96 9.64 22.90
C PHE A 241 -35.89 8.43 23.07
N ARG A 242 -36.95 8.56 23.88
CA ARG A 242 -37.95 7.49 24.07
C ARG A 242 -38.67 7.14 22.77
N GLU A 243 -39.01 8.15 21.97
CA GLU A 243 -39.64 7.96 20.67
C GLU A 243 -38.73 7.17 19.72
N GLN A 244 -37.47 7.58 19.55
CA GLN A 244 -36.52 6.88 18.68
C GLN A 244 -36.28 5.44 19.14
N LYS A 245 -36.15 5.21 20.45
CA LYS A 245 -36.01 3.86 21.02
C LYS A 245 -37.21 2.98 20.71
N SER A 246 -38.43 3.51 20.91
CA SER A 246 -39.68 2.81 20.60
C SER A 246 -39.79 2.47 19.11
N ASN A 247 -39.44 3.41 18.24
CA ASN A 247 -39.46 3.20 16.79
C ASN A 247 -38.46 2.12 16.36
N PHE A 248 -37.25 2.11 16.92
CA PHE A 248 -36.25 1.10 16.61
C PHE A 248 -36.69 -0.30 17.08
N GLU A 249 -37.25 -0.45 18.29
CA GLU A 249 -37.75 -1.74 18.77
C GLU A 249 -38.93 -2.27 17.93
N LYS A 250 -39.80 -1.38 17.43
CA LYS A 250 -40.85 -1.75 16.47
C LYS A 250 -40.26 -2.25 15.15
N LEU A 251 -39.27 -1.54 14.59
CA LEU A 251 -38.59 -1.96 13.36
C LEU A 251 -37.89 -3.31 13.53
N LYS A 252 -37.20 -3.51 14.65
CA LYS A 252 -36.55 -4.77 15.00
C LYS A 252 -37.57 -5.91 15.12
N SER A 253 -38.70 -5.67 15.78
CA SER A 253 -39.76 -6.66 15.94
C SER A 253 -40.42 -7.01 14.61
N ALA A 254 -40.68 -6.00 13.75
CA ALA A 254 -41.20 -6.21 12.41
C ALA A 254 -40.23 -7.04 11.55
N ALA A 255 -38.94 -6.70 11.59
CA ALA A 255 -37.91 -7.47 10.90
C ALA A 255 -37.83 -8.91 11.41
N LYS A 256 -37.92 -9.14 12.73
CA LYS A 256 -37.96 -10.50 13.29
C LYS A 256 -39.18 -11.30 12.82
N ASN A 257 -40.35 -10.68 12.72
CA ASN A 257 -41.56 -11.33 12.24
C ASN A 257 -41.49 -11.65 10.73
N GLN A 258 -40.75 -10.86 9.96
CA GLN A 258 -40.51 -11.09 8.53
C GLN A 258 -39.44 -12.15 8.27
N ALA A 259 -38.49 -12.30 9.19
CA ALA A 259 -37.49 -13.37 9.16
C ALA A 259 -38.15 -14.72 9.45
N THR A 260 -37.79 -15.76 8.70
CA THR A 260 -38.08 -17.15 9.09
C THR A 260 -37.27 -17.52 10.33
N ASP A 261 -37.69 -18.51 11.11
CA ASP A 261 -37.00 -18.93 12.35
C ASP A 261 -35.48 -19.14 12.17
N SER A 262 -35.07 -19.64 11.01
CA SER A 262 -33.65 -19.83 10.63
C SER A 262 -32.85 -18.54 10.42
N LEU A 263 -33.50 -17.42 10.11
CA LEU A 263 -32.88 -16.13 9.83
C LEU A 263 -32.93 -15.17 11.02
N VAL A 264 -33.77 -15.43 12.04
CA VAL A 264 -33.84 -14.60 13.25
C VAL A 264 -32.47 -14.52 13.95
N GLY A 265 -31.76 -15.65 14.05
CA GLY A 265 -30.42 -15.68 14.63
C GLY A 265 -29.39 -14.88 13.82
N ILE A 266 -29.52 -14.87 12.48
CA ILE A 266 -28.66 -14.08 11.60
C ILE A 266 -28.98 -12.58 11.72
N LEU A 267 -30.26 -12.21 11.87
CA LEU A 267 -30.68 -10.83 12.11
C LEU A 267 -30.17 -10.31 13.46
N ASP A 268 -30.22 -11.12 14.51
CA ASP A 268 -29.65 -10.75 15.81
C ASP A 268 -28.12 -10.59 15.73
N LEU A 269 -27.43 -11.51 15.04
CA LEU A 269 -25.99 -11.40 14.79
C LEU A 269 -25.64 -10.16 13.95
N PHE A 270 -26.44 -9.83 12.95
CA PHE A 270 -26.30 -8.63 12.11
C PHE A 270 -26.34 -7.34 12.95
N LEU A 271 -27.34 -7.22 13.83
CA LEU A 271 -27.47 -6.09 14.75
C LEU A 271 -26.36 -6.04 15.80
N GLN A 272 -25.95 -7.20 16.32
CA GLN A 272 -24.86 -7.28 17.29
C GLN A 272 -23.52 -6.87 16.67
N THR A 273 -23.23 -7.35 15.45
CA THR A 273 -22.01 -7.02 14.72
C THR A 273 -21.95 -5.53 14.43
N ASN A 274 -23.06 -4.92 14.00
CA ASN A 274 -23.10 -3.47 13.77
C ASN A 274 -22.90 -2.66 15.05
N ARG A 275 -23.44 -3.10 16.20
CA ARG A 275 -23.16 -2.49 17.50
C ARG A 275 -21.66 -2.51 17.82
N GLN A 276 -21.00 -3.66 17.66
CA GLN A 276 -19.57 -3.80 17.92
C GLN A 276 -18.74 -2.91 16.98
N ILE A 277 -19.14 -2.76 15.71
CA ILE A 277 -18.50 -1.84 14.78
C ILE A 277 -18.60 -0.40 15.29
N ILE A 278 -19.80 0.05 15.70
CA ILE A 278 -20.00 1.40 16.22
C ILE A 278 -19.18 1.64 17.50
N GLU A 279 -19.17 0.70 18.43
CA GLU A 279 -18.37 0.78 19.66
C GLU A 279 -16.86 0.86 19.34
N SER A 280 -16.41 0.10 18.33
CA SER A 280 -15.01 0.10 17.88
C SER A 280 -14.58 1.38 17.17
N GLU A 281 -15.51 2.18 16.63
CA GLU A 281 -15.22 3.50 16.06
C GLU A 281 -14.81 4.53 17.13
N ASN A 282 -15.18 4.31 18.40
CA ASN A 282 -14.93 5.22 19.52
C ASN A 282 -13.70 4.83 20.37
N GLY A 283 -12.94 3.79 20.00
CA GLY A 283 -11.75 3.32 20.72
C GLY A 283 -10.60 2.89 19.82
N ASP A 284 -9.45 2.56 20.40
CA ASP A 284 -8.24 2.08 19.69
C ASP A 284 -8.38 0.60 19.28
N SER A 285 -9.35 0.32 18.41
CA SER A 285 -9.47 -1.01 17.79
C SER A 285 -8.48 -1.14 16.63
N ASN A 286 -7.71 -2.24 16.59
CA ASN A 286 -6.77 -2.48 15.49
C ASN A 286 -7.52 -2.71 14.16
N SER A 287 -6.87 -2.35 13.04
CA SER A 287 -7.47 -2.42 11.70
C SER A 287 -7.95 -3.82 11.30
N PHE A 288 -7.35 -4.85 11.88
CA PHE A 288 -7.69 -6.25 11.65
C PHE A 288 -9.08 -6.61 12.23
N VAL A 289 -9.36 -6.25 13.48
CA VAL A 289 -10.66 -6.51 14.13
C VAL A 289 -11.78 -5.78 13.40
N LYS A 290 -11.56 -4.54 12.97
CA LYS A 290 -12.53 -3.79 12.16
C LYS A 290 -12.83 -4.46 10.83
N GLY A 291 -11.80 -4.97 10.14
CA GLY A 291 -11.96 -5.74 8.91
C GLY A 291 -12.76 -7.02 9.12
N GLN A 292 -12.52 -7.74 10.22
CA GLN A 292 -13.26 -8.95 10.56
C GLN A 292 -14.74 -8.68 10.82
N LEU A 293 -15.06 -7.66 11.62
CA LEU A 293 -16.45 -7.27 11.91
C LEU A 293 -17.17 -6.79 10.65
N GLN A 294 -16.51 -6.03 9.79
CA GLN A 294 -17.08 -5.60 8.52
C GLN A 294 -17.38 -6.80 7.60
N GLY A 295 -16.47 -7.78 7.54
CA GLY A 295 -16.69 -9.02 6.81
C GLY A 295 -17.89 -9.82 7.34
N GLN A 296 -18.01 -9.97 8.67
CA GLN A 296 -19.15 -10.62 9.31
C GLN A 296 -20.47 -9.91 9.03
N LEU A 297 -20.47 -8.57 9.07
CA LEU A 297 -21.65 -7.75 8.76
C LEU A 297 -22.09 -7.98 7.30
N THR A 298 -21.14 -7.97 6.36
CA THR A 298 -21.43 -8.24 4.94
C THR A 298 -21.97 -9.66 4.74
N THR A 299 -21.42 -10.68 5.40
CA THR A 299 -21.94 -12.05 5.31
C THR A 299 -23.38 -12.13 5.83
N CYS A 300 -23.67 -11.54 6.99
CA CYS A 300 -25.03 -11.50 7.53
C CYS A 300 -25.99 -10.77 6.58
N GLN A 301 -25.55 -9.65 6.00
CA GLN A 301 -26.33 -8.90 5.02
C GLN A 301 -26.66 -9.74 3.79
N THR A 302 -25.69 -10.45 3.21
CA THR A 302 -25.91 -11.35 2.06
C THR A 302 -26.90 -12.47 2.38
N LEU A 303 -26.83 -13.04 3.58
CA LEU A 303 -27.76 -14.09 4.00
C LEU A 303 -29.19 -13.54 4.21
N LEU A 304 -29.32 -12.35 4.77
CA LEU A 304 -30.60 -11.68 5.01
C LEU A 304 -31.23 -11.13 3.72
N GLN A 305 -30.46 -10.86 2.67
CA GLN A 305 -30.98 -10.42 1.36
C GLN A 305 -31.92 -11.42 0.69
N THR A 306 -32.01 -12.65 1.21
CA THR A 306 -33.03 -13.64 0.81
C THR A 306 -34.46 -13.27 1.24
N LYS A 307 -34.61 -12.39 2.24
CA LYS A 307 -35.91 -11.97 2.81
C LYS A 307 -36.08 -10.46 2.99
N PHE A 308 -34.98 -9.71 3.00
CA PHE A 308 -34.97 -8.27 3.17
C PHE A 308 -34.35 -7.60 1.96
N THR A 309 -34.83 -6.42 1.61
CA THR A 309 -34.14 -5.58 0.64
C THR A 309 -32.87 -5.00 1.25
N GLN A 310 -31.95 -4.54 0.40
CA GLN A 310 -30.76 -3.85 0.87
C GLN A 310 -31.13 -2.58 1.63
N GLU A 311 -32.15 -1.85 1.17
CA GLU A 311 -32.66 -0.63 1.79
C GLU A 311 -33.20 -0.89 3.19
N GLU A 312 -34.00 -1.95 3.38
CA GLU A 312 -34.54 -2.33 4.69
C GLU A 312 -33.43 -2.61 5.71
N LEU A 313 -32.40 -3.36 5.29
CA LEU A 313 -31.25 -3.66 6.14
C LEU A 313 -30.45 -2.39 6.47
N GLN A 314 -30.25 -1.48 5.51
CA GLN A 314 -29.54 -0.22 5.73
C GLN A 314 -30.32 0.74 6.66
N ILE A 315 -31.65 0.79 6.54
CA ILE A 315 -32.50 1.56 7.47
C ILE A 315 -32.31 1.05 8.89
N LEU A 316 -32.30 -0.27 9.08
CA LEU A 316 -32.15 -0.89 10.40
C LEU A 316 -30.78 -0.55 11.03
N LEU A 317 -29.69 -0.65 10.26
CA LEU A 317 -28.35 -0.29 10.74
C LEU A 317 -28.23 1.22 11.06
N SER A 318 -28.77 2.06 10.18
CA SER A 318 -28.72 3.52 10.34
C SER A 318 -29.48 3.96 11.58
N LYS A 319 -30.66 3.39 11.83
CA LYS A 319 -31.46 3.67 13.02
C LYS A 319 -30.81 3.17 14.31
N GLN A 320 -30.12 2.02 14.26
CA GLN A 320 -29.31 1.56 15.38
C GLN A 320 -28.18 2.54 15.71
N LYS A 321 -27.48 3.06 14.69
CA LYS A 321 -26.40 4.05 14.87
C LYS A 321 -26.92 5.38 15.43
N GLU A 322 -28.07 5.84 14.96
CA GLU A 322 -28.74 7.04 15.48
C GLU A 322 -29.11 6.85 16.96
N LEU A 323 -29.71 5.70 17.32
CA LEU A 323 -30.09 5.42 18.70
C LEU A 323 -28.90 5.38 19.65
N MET A 324 -27.79 4.73 19.26
CA MET A 324 -26.58 4.66 20.08
C MET A 324 -25.98 6.06 20.34
N LYS A 325 -25.97 6.94 19.34
CA LYS A 325 -25.53 8.34 19.54
C LYS A 325 -26.40 9.09 20.53
N LEU A 326 -27.70 8.83 20.55
CA LEU A 326 -28.60 9.41 21.53
C LEU A 326 -28.41 8.80 22.92
N GLU A 327 -28.08 7.51 23.02
CA GLU A 327 -27.72 6.89 24.30
C GLU A 327 -26.48 7.57 24.91
N ASP A 328 -25.44 7.81 24.10
CA ASP A 328 -24.23 8.54 24.55
C ASP A 328 -24.56 9.96 25.01
N GLN A 329 -25.41 10.69 24.26
CA GLN A 329 -25.85 12.04 24.65
C GLN A 329 -26.68 12.02 25.94
N SER A 330 -27.47 10.98 26.17
CA SER A 330 -28.23 10.82 27.41
C SER A 330 -27.31 10.72 28.62
N VAL A 331 -26.20 9.96 28.52
CA VAL A 331 -25.22 9.81 29.60
C VAL A 331 -24.55 11.15 29.96
N ILE A 332 -24.26 12.00 28.96
CA ILE A 332 -23.68 13.33 29.19
C ILE A 332 -24.68 14.29 29.87
N LEU A 333 -25.96 14.13 29.56
CA LEU A 333 -27.04 14.98 30.07
C LEU A 333 -27.58 14.53 31.44
N GLN A 334 -27.26 13.32 31.90
CA GLN A 334 -27.53 12.81 33.26
C GLN A 334 -26.46 13.24 34.24
#